data_AF-A0A0N4ZBY6-F1
#
_entry.id   AF-A0A0N4ZBY6-F1
#
_cell.length_a   1.000
_cell.length_b   1.000
_cell.length_c   1.000
_cell.angle_alpha   90.00
_cell.angle_beta   90.00
_cell.angle_gamma   90.00
#
_symmetry.space_group_name_H-M   'P 1'
#
loop_
_entity.id
_entity.type
_entity.pdbx_description
1 polymer ?
#
loop_
_entity_poly.entity_id
_entity_poly.type
_entity_poly.pdbx_seq_one_letter_code
_entity_poly.pdbx_strand_id
1 'polypeptide(L)'
;MTFCETTTTKTENVTRQEPITYNVEEKKQLEILTLKIDSKKSWISWKTIDYDSLPSWYKDNEFLRTGYRPPLYSYKECFKSILSMHTETGNIWSHLFGCFLFLVLFITYHYSYNEVHGFEDKVVISLFYFSAIFCFGASTLYHTMIPHSHDTMTAFCKIDYAGIALMNIGGFVPPIYFLFHKYTIIQFWYLSIIISLGSACIYLSLSDKFSEVEYRPLRAAVFLALGCFAFVPILHYLYLYGVEKFVINGFLNLMTMFFIDVLGAILYVTRVPERYFPGKCDYWFQSHQLFHVCVLIGAIVHNQCINIMASNCYSDNVCFLQITAQLSNSSINHLEF
;
A
#
# COMPACT_ATOMS: atom_id res chain seq x y z
N MET A 1 8.96 -5.02 11.89
CA MET A 1 9.28 -5.29 10.47
C MET A 1 9.82 -6.70 10.38
N THR A 2 8.92 -7.66 10.20
CA THR A 2 9.30 -9.04 9.89
C THR A 2 9.71 -9.06 8.43
N PHE A 3 10.98 -9.31 8.16
CA PHE A 3 11.47 -9.46 6.79
C PHE A 3 11.23 -10.90 6.34
N CYS A 4 10.78 -11.09 5.09
CA CYS A 4 10.61 -12.42 4.50
C CYS A 4 11.93 -13.20 4.61
N GLU A 5 11.95 -14.20 5.48
CA GLU A 5 13.09 -15.07 5.72
C GLU A 5 12.88 -16.39 4.99
N THR A 6 13.92 -16.84 4.30
CA THR A 6 13.91 -18.05 3.48
C THR A 6 14.46 -19.22 4.32
N THR A 7 13.64 -20.22 4.63
CA THR A 7 14.10 -21.50 5.19
C THR A 7 13.40 -22.68 4.54
N THR A 8 14.18 -23.63 4.04
CA THR A 8 13.74 -24.86 3.36
C THR A 8 13.96 -26.07 4.26
N THR A 9 12.98 -26.98 4.38
CA THR A 9 13.19 -28.37 4.85
C THR A 9 12.08 -29.34 4.42
N LYS A 10 12.47 -30.63 4.39
CA LYS A 10 11.95 -31.78 3.62
C LYS A 10 10.73 -32.50 4.21
N THR A 11 10.01 -33.22 3.34
CA THR A 11 8.82 -34.06 3.58
C THR A 11 9.12 -35.45 4.16
N GLU A 12 8.23 -35.94 5.05
CA GLU A 12 8.17 -37.33 5.53
C GLU A 12 6.88 -38.06 5.09
N ASN A 13 7.00 -39.37 4.87
CA ASN A 13 5.99 -40.26 4.29
C ASN A 13 5.02 -40.85 5.34
N VAL A 14 3.73 -40.90 4.99
CA VAL A 14 2.65 -41.52 5.80
C VAL A 14 2.33 -42.95 5.31
N THR A 15 2.22 -43.87 6.25
CA THR A 15 1.92 -45.31 6.08
C THR A 15 0.45 -45.59 5.77
N ARG A 16 0.22 -46.66 4.99
CA ARG A 16 -1.05 -47.09 4.37
C ARG A 16 -1.89 -47.95 5.33
N GLN A 17 -3.16 -47.60 5.56
CA GLN A 17 -4.14 -48.44 6.29
C GLN A 17 -4.96 -49.33 5.34
N GLU A 18 -5.38 -50.50 5.83
CA GLU A 18 -6.11 -51.54 5.10
C GLU A 18 -7.59 -51.20 4.82
N PRO A 19 -8.18 -51.72 3.71
CA PRO A 19 -9.51 -51.31 3.25
C PRO A 19 -10.66 -52.06 3.95
N ILE A 20 -11.65 -51.29 4.41
CA ILE A 20 -12.94 -51.79 4.94
C ILE A 20 -13.86 -52.17 3.77
N THR A 21 -14.52 -53.33 3.85
CA THR A 21 -15.44 -53.84 2.81
C THR A 21 -16.90 -53.53 3.16
N TYR A 22 -17.57 -52.75 2.31
CA TYR A 22 -18.99 -52.37 2.43
C TYR A 22 -19.90 -53.25 1.57
N ASN A 23 -21.15 -53.48 2.03
CA ASN A 23 -22.15 -54.23 1.27
C ASN A 23 -22.74 -53.40 0.09
N VAL A 24 -23.50 -54.04 -0.81
CA VAL A 24 -24.00 -53.42 -2.05
C VAL A 24 -25.01 -52.28 -1.80
N GLU A 25 -25.84 -52.40 -0.77
CA GLU A 25 -26.85 -51.40 -0.40
C GLU A 25 -26.18 -50.15 0.22
N GLU A 26 -25.19 -50.36 1.08
CA GLU A 26 -24.35 -49.32 1.67
C GLU A 26 -23.51 -48.61 0.61
N LYS A 27 -22.95 -49.32 -0.37
CA LYS A 27 -22.24 -48.70 -1.50
C LYS A 27 -23.16 -47.80 -2.31
N LYS A 28 -24.41 -48.21 -2.54
CA LYS A 28 -25.41 -47.41 -3.25
C LYS A 28 -25.82 -46.17 -2.46
N GLN A 29 -26.00 -46.28 -1.15
CA GLN A 29 -26.28 -45.14 -0.28
C GLN A 29 -25.08 -44.20 -0.18
N LEU A 30 -23.85 -44.73 -0.07
CA LEU A 30 -22.63 -43.94 -0.15
C LEU A 30 -22.50 -43.26 -1.50
N GLU A 31 -22.75 -43.92 -2.63
CA GLU A 31 -22.71 -43.29 -3.96
C GLU A 31 -23.75 -42.16 -4.08
N ILE A 32 -24.98 -42.36 -3.60
CA ILE A 32 -26.02 -41.32 -3.61
C ILE A 32 -25.64 -40.16 -2.67
N LEU A 33 -25.04 -40.45 -1.50
CA LEU A 33 -24.54 -39.44 -0.57
C LEU A 33 -23.35 -38.69 -1.18
N THR A 34 -22.43 -39.39 -1.84
CA THR A 34 -21.24 -38.84 -2.50
C THR A 34 -21.65 -37.97 -3.68
N LEU A 35 -22.60 -38.41 -4.50
CA LEU A 35 -23.18 -37.63 -5.61
C LEU A 35 -23.95 -36.39 -5.10
N LYS A 36 -24.65 -36.49 -3.96
CA LYS A 36 -25.30 -35.33 -3.33
C LYS A 36 -24.29 -34.35 -2.71
N ILE A 37 -23.18 -34.84 -2.15
CA ILE A 37 -22.08 -34.02 -1.62
C ILE A 37 -21.32 -33.34 -2.77
N ASP A 38 -21.04 -34.06 -3.85
CA ASP A 38 -20.33 -33.57 -5.05
C ASP A 38 -21.17 -32.56 -5.86
N SER A 39 -22.51 -32.56 -5.66
CA SER A 39 -23.40 -31.54 -6.23
C SER A 39 -23.29 -30.15 -5.58
N LYS A 40 -22.68 -30.04 -4.39
CA LYS A 40 -22.25 -28.76 -3.83
C LYS A 40 -20.75 -28.58 -4.08
N LYS A 41 -20.38 -28.30 -5.33
CA LYS A 41 -19.03 -27.80 -5.65
C LYS A 41 -18.80 -26.51 -4.85
N SER A 42 -18.12 -26.65 -3.72
CA SER A 42 -17.65 -25.53 -2.91
C SER A 42 -16.82 -24.60 -3.81
N TRP A 43 -17.07 -23.28 -3.71
CA TRP A 43 -16.30 -22.25 -4.43
C TRP A 43 -14.78 -22.43 -4.22
N ILE A 44 -14.43 -22.88 -3.02
CA ILE A 44 -13.08 -23.12 -2.52
C ILE A 44 -12.84 -24.63 -2.35
N SER A 45 -11.71 -25.13 -2.84
CA SER A 45 -11.32 -26.55 -2.72
C SER A 45 -10.58 -26.90 -1.42
N TRP A 46 -10.24 -25.90 -0.61
CA TRP A 46 -9.42 -26.01 0.60
C TRP A 46 -10.17 -25.56 1.86
N LYS A 47 -9.64 -25.94 3.02
CA LYS A 47 -10.07 -25.46 4.35
C LYS A 47 -8.93 -24.70 5.01
N THR A 48 -9.27 -23.76 5.88
CA THR A 48 -8.26 -23.03 6.67
C THR A 48 -7.52 -23.97 7.61
N ILE A 49 -6.27 -23.64 7.91
CA ILE A 49 -5.39 -24.37 8.82
C ILE A 49 -4.96 -23.49 10.00
N ASP A 50 -4.44 -24.13 11.04
CA ASP A 50 -3.92 -23.45 12.24
C ASP A 50 -2.47 -22.98 12.02
N TYR A 51 -2.07 -21.96 12.78
CA TYR A 51 -0.73 -21.36 12.71
C TYR A 51 0.39 -22.40 12.78
N ASP A 52 0.28 -23.36 13.69
CA ASP A 52 1.33 -24.36 13.91
C ASP A 52 1.52 -25.28 12.71
N SER A 53 0.49 -25.45 11.87
CA SER A 53 0.52 -26.24 10.63
C SER A 53 1.11 -25.50 9.43
N LEU A 54 1.40 -24.19 9.56
CA LEU A 54 1.99 -23.41 8.47
C LEU A 54 3.45 -23.81 8.21
N PRO A 55 3.91 -23.75 6.94
CA PRO A 55 5.33 -23.85 6.64
C PRO A 55 6.08 -22.63 7.22
N SER A 56 7.37 -22.80 7.51
CA SER A 56 8.19 -21.76 8.18
C SER A 56 8.16 -20.40 7.49
N TRP A 57 8.21 -20.38 6.15
CA TRP A 57 8.17 -19.15 5.36
C TRP A 57 6.86 -18.36 5.46
N TYR A 58 5.77 -18.99 5.90
CA TYR A 58 4.44 -18.38 6.03
C TYR A 58 4.12 -18.01 7.49
N LYS A 59 4.99 -18.35 8.45
CA LYS A 59 4.80 -18.03 9.88
C LYS A 59 5.30 -16.62 10.20
N ASP A 60 4.42 -15.62 10.16
CA ASP A 60 4.76 -14.21 10.48
C ASP A 60 4.31 -13.77 11.89
N ASN A 61 3.03 -13.99 12.24
CA ASN A 61 2.44 -13.48 13.48
C ASN A 61 1.87 -14.61 14.34
N GLU A 62 2.59 -15.00 15.40
CA GLU A 62 2.21 -16.10 16.28
C GLU A 62 0.96 -15.85 17.15
N PHE A 63 0.45 -14.61 17.19
CA PHE A 63 -0.75 -14.28 17.97
C PHE A 63 -2.05 -14.66 17.25
N LEU A 64 -2.02 -14.75 15.93
CA LEU A 64 -3.14 -15.25 15.13
C LEU A 64 -3.05 -16.78 15.11
N ARG A 65 -4.10 -17.48 15.54
CA ARG A 65 -4.01 -18.92 15.83
C ARG A 65 -4.63 -19.80 14.76
N THR A 66 -5.72 -19.34 14.16
CA THR A 66 -6.54 -20.13 13.22
C THR A 66 -6.89 -19.30 11.98
N GLY A 67 -7.51 -19.94 10.98
CA GLY A 67 -8.07 -19.22 9.83
C GLY A 67 -7.08 -18.91 8.71
N TYR A 68 -5.90 -19.54 8.72
CA TYR A 68 -4.91 -19.36 7.65
C TYR A 68 -5.25 -20.15 6.40
N ARG A 69 -4.90 -19.61 5.24
CA ARG A 69 -4.95 -20.36 3.98
C ARG A 69 -3.83 -21.41 3.97
N PRO A 70 -4.08 -22.65 3.52
CA PRO A 70 -2.98 -23.58 3.27
C PRO A 70 -2.17 -23.13 2.05
N PRO A 71 -0.94 -23.64 1.84
CA PRO A 71 -0.21 -23.43 0.60
C PRO A 71 -1.04 -23.91 -0.62
N LEU A 72 -1.38 -22.99 -1.53
CA LEU A 72 -2.31 -23.21 -2.63
C LEU A 72 -1.63 -23.57 -3.95
N TYR A 73 -0.38 -23.12 -4.17
CA TYR A 73 0.39 -23.33 -5.41
C TYR A 73 -0.39 -23.04 -6.71
N SER A 74 -1.40 -22.17 -6.65
CA SER A 74 -2.30 -21.87 -7.75
C SER A 74 -2.77 -20.42 -7.68
N TYR A 75 -2.38 -19.61 -8.67
CA TYR A 75 -2.83 -18.22 -8.80
C TYR A 75 -4.35 -18.12 -8.82
N LYS A 76 -5.04 -19.05 -9.49
CA LYS A 76 -6.49 -19.07 -9.58
C LYS A 76 -7.14 -19.25 -8.20
N GLU A 77 -6.62 -20.16 -7.38
CA GLU A 77 -7.15 -20.36 -6.02
C GLU A 77 -6.79 -19.20 -5.09
N CYS A 78 -5.63 -18.56 -5.29
CA CYS A 78 -5.28 -17.33 -4.58
C CYS A 78 -6.27 -16.20 -4.87
N PHE A 79 -6.59 -15.94 -6.15
CA PHE A 79 -7.58 -14.93 -6.51
C PHE A 79 -9.00 -15.27 -6.06
N LYS A 80 -9.42 -16.53 -6.13
CA LYS A 80 -10.71 -16.96 -5.58
C LYS A 80 -10.82 -16.72 -4.07
N SER A 81 -9.68 -16.80 -3.35
CA SER A 81 -9.64 -16.59 -1.90
C SER A 81 -10.06 -15.18 -1.49
N ILE A 82 -9.96 -14.18 -2.38
CA ILE A 82 -10.44 -12.80 -2.10
C ILE A 82 -11.90 -12.79 -1.61
N LEU A 83 -12.74 -13.66 -2.17
CA LEU A 83 -14.16 -13.78 -1.79
C LEU A 83 -14.41 -14.78 -0.65
N SER A 84 -13.36 -15.15 0.08
CA SER A 84 -13.37 -16.19 1.11
C SER A 84 -12.93 -15.61 2.46
N MET A 85 -13.38 -16.23 3.55
CA MET A 85 -13.03 -15.79 4.90
C MET A 85 -11.75 -16.48 5.38
N HIS A 86 -10.73 -15.69 5.72
CA HIS A 86 -9.45 -16.13 6.24
C HIS A 86 -8.73 -14.95 6.93
N THR A 87 -7.57 -15.19 7.53
CA THR A 87 -6.80 -14.16 8.26
C THR A 87 -6.46 -12.92 7.42
N GLU A 88 -6.20 -13.12 6.12
CA GLU A 88 -5.82 -12.04 5.19
C GLU A 88 -7.00 -11.28 4.55
N THR A 89 -8.25 -11.65 4.83
CA THR A 89 -9.42 -11.06 4.14
C THR A 89 -9.51 -9.55 4.40
N GLY A 90 -9.35 -9.11 5.65
CA GLY A 90 -9.36 -7.69 5.98
C GLY A 90 -8.25 -6.91 5.28
N ASN A 91 -7.03 -7.45 5.25
CA ASN A 91 -5.86 -6.84 4.60
C ASN A 91 -6.06 -6.67 3.08
N ILE A 92 -6.65 -7.69 2.43
CA ILE A 92 -6.96 -7.61 0.99
C ILE A 92 -8.03 -6.54 0.73
N TRP A 93 -9.14 -6.58 1.46
CA TRP A 93 -10.28 -5.71 1.18
C TRP A 93 -10.04 -4.24 1.54
N SER A 94 -9.27 -3.95 2.59
CA SER A 94 -8.91 -2.56 2.96
C SER A 94 -8.16 -1.85 1.84
N HIS A 95 -7.12 -2.48 1.30
CA HIS A 95 -6.32 -1.89 0.23
C HIS A 95 -6.94 -2.08 -1.17
N LEU A 96 -7.74 -3.13 -1.41
CA LEU A 96 -8.51 -3.23 -2.66
C LEU A 96 -9.51 -2.08 -2.78
N PHE A 97 -10.20 -1.76 -1.68
CA PHE A 97 -11.07 -0.59 -1.61
C PHE A 97 -10.28 0.71 -1.83
N GLY A 98 -9.12 0.87 -1.17
CA GLY A 98 -8.25 2.03 -1.36
C GLY A 98 -7.81 2.22 -2.82
N CYS A 99 -7.39 1.13 -3.48
CA CYS A 99 -7.01 1.13 -4.90
C CYS A 99 -8.15 1.62 -5.78
N PHE A 100 -9.36 1.08 -5.60
CA PHE A 100 -10.54 1.49 -6.36
C PHE A 100 -10.95 2.94 -6.07
N LEU A 101 -10.91 3.36 -4.80
CA LEU A 101 -11.23 4.73 -4.39
C LEU A 101 -10.31 5.73 -5.09
N PHE A 102 -8.99 5.52 -5.06
CA PHE A 102 -8.03 6.43 -5.70
C PHE A 102 -8.11 6.40 -7.22
N LEU A 103 -8.51 5.27 -7.83
CA LEU A 103 -8.82 5.20 -9.26
C LEU A 103 -10.04 6.07 -9.61
N VAL A 104 -11.10 6.02 -8.81
CA VAL A 104 -12.29 6.86 -9.00
C VAL A 104 -11.96 8.34 -8.80
N LEU A 105 -11.17 8.68 -7.78
CA LEU A 105 -10.72 10.05 -7.53
C LEU A 105 -9.85 10.57 -8.69
N PHE A 106 -8.95 9.75 -9.23
CA PHE A 106 -8.14 10.09 -10.41
C PHE A 106 -9.02 10.43 -11.62
N ILE A 107 -9.98 9.55 -11.95
CA ILE A 107 -10.90 9.77 -13.08
C ILE A 107 -11.75 11.02 -12.85
N THR A 108 -12.26 11.20 -11.63
CA THR A 108 -13.09 12.36 -11.25
C THR A 108 -12.30 13.67 -11.36
N TYR A 109 -11.03 13.67 -10.94
CA TYR A 109 -10.14 14.82 -11.04
C TYR A 109 -9.97 15.26 -12.50
N HIS A 110 -9.64 14.32 -13.39
CA HIS A 110 -9.43 14.61 -14.82
C HIS A 110 -10.72 15.01 -15.55
N TYR A 111 -11.88 14.53 -15.09
CA TYR A 111 -13.17 14.94 -15.65
C TYR A 111 -13.61 16.33 -15.16
N SER A 112 -13.45 16.60 -13.86
CA SER A 112 -14.04 17.80 -13.23
C SER A 112 -13.18 19.05 -13.35
N TYR A 113 -11.85 18.90 -13.45
CA TYR A 113 -10.91 20.03 -13.41
C TYR A 113 -10.15 20.22 -14.73
N ASN A 114 -10.72 19.75 -15.85
CA ASN A 114 -10.02 19.76 -17.12
C ASN A 114 -9.71 21.18 -17.64
N GLU A 115 -10.45 22.21 -17.22
CA GLU A 115 -10.23 23.60 -17.66
C GLU A 115 -9.60 24.51 -16.59
N VAL A 116 -9.58 24.09 -15.33
CA VAL A 116 -9.13 24.94 -14.20
C VAL A 116 -7.62 24.85 -13.98
N HIS A 117 -7.05 23.65 -14.11
CA HIS A 117 -5.64 23.40 -13.84
C HIS A 117 -4.81 23.33 -15.13
N GLY A 118 -3.62 23.93 -15.09
CA GLY A 118 -2.62 23.79 -16.14
C GLY A 118 -2.19 22.33 -16.36
N PHE A 119 -1.53 22.06 -17.49
CA PHE A 119 -1.04 20.71 -17.81
C PHE A 119 -0.06 20.18 -16.75
N GLU A 120 0.85 21.02 -16.25
CA GLU A 120 1.85 20.66 -15.25
C GLU A 120 1.19 20.21 -13.92
N ASP A 121 0.24 21.00 -13.42
CA ASP A 121 -0.54 20.66 -12.21
C ASP A 121 -1.25 19.32 -12.35
N LYS A 122 -1.85 19.05 -13.51
CA LYS A 122 -2.49 17.77 -13.80
C LYS A 122 -1.48 16.62 -13.74
N VAL A 123 -0.28 16.80 -14.29
CA VAL A 123 0.78 15.78 -14.21
C VAL A 123 1.19 15.56 -12.76
N VAL A 124 1.46 16.63 -12.01
CA VAL A 124 1.89 16.57 -10.60
C VAL A 124 0.86 15.85 -9.73
N ILE A 125 -0.41 16.22 -9.82
CA ILE A 125 -1.48 15.58 -9.05
C ILE A 125 -1.70 14.13 -9.52
N SER A 126 -1.57 13.85 -10.82
CA SER A 126 -1.67 12.49 -11.36
C SER A 126 -0.59 11.56 -10.82
N LEU A 127 0.63 12.06 -10.57
CA LEU A 127 1.70 11.26 -9.97
C LEU A 127 1.32 10.75 -8.59
N PHE A 128 0.67 11.57 -7.76
CA PHE A 128 0.16 11.16 -6.46
C PHE A 128 -0.94 10.08 -6.58
N TYR A 129 -1.92 10.30 -7.48
CA TYR A 129 -2.97 9.30 -7.70
C TYR A 129 -2.40 7.97 -8.20
N PHE A 130 -1.48 8.01 -9.16
CA PHE A 130 -0.82 6.82 -9.68
C PHE A 130 -0.05 6.09 -8.57
N SER A 131 0.71 6.82 -7.75
CA SER A 131 1.46 6.21 -6.65
C SER A 131 0.55 5.55 -5.61
N ALA A 132 -0.60 6.18 -5.31
CA ALA A 132 -1.59 5.63 -4.40
C ALA A 132 -2.24 4.36 -4.94
N ILE A 133 -2.71 4.39 -6.20
CA ILE A 133 -3.31 3.24 -6.88
C ILE A 133 -2.29 2.08 -6.93
N PHE A 134 -1.04 2.37 -7.29
CA PHE A 134 0.01 1.36 -7.34
C PHE A 134 0.28 0.77 -5.96
N CYS A 135 0.44 1.59 -4.92
CA CYS A 135 0.72 1.13 -3.56
C CYS A 135 -0.39 0.22 -3.02
N PHE A 136 -1.64 0.66 -3.10
CA PHE A 136 -2.78 -0.13 -2.63
C PHE A 136 -3.00 -1.40 -3.47
N GLY A 137 -2.81 -1.32 -4.80
CA GLY A 137 -2.88 -2.47 -5.69
C GLY A 137 -1.78 -3.50 -5.43
N ALA A 138 -0.53 -3.05 -5.25
CA ALA A 138 0.61 -3.89 -4.91
C ALA A 138 0.39 -4.64 -3.60
N SER A 139 -0.08 -3.94 -2.57
CA SER A 139 -0.40 -4.53 -1.27
C SER A 139 -1.53 -5.55 -1.35
N THR A 140 -2.60 -5.24 -2.09
CA THR A 140 -3.71 -6.16 -2.35
C THR A 140 -3.22 -7.45 -3.02
N LEU A 141 -2.35 -7.31 -4.03
CA LEU A 141 -1.77 -8.44 -4.74
C LEU A 141 -0.87 -9.26 -3.84
N TYR A 142 -0.01 -8.62 -3.03
CA TYR A 142 0.82 -9.32 -2.05
C TYR A 142 -0.03 -10.16 -1.11
N HIS A 143 -0.99 -9.55 -0.40
CA HIS A 143 -1.86 -10.26 0.53
C HIS A 143 -2.70 -11.35 -0.15
N THR A 144 -3.04 -11.19 -1.43
CA THR A 144 -3.69 -12.25 -2.22
C THR A 144 -2.75 -13.43 -2.51
N MET A 145 -1.48 -13.15 -2.78
CA MET A 145 -0.47 -14.11 -3.24
C MET A 145 0.32 -14.81 -2.14
N ILE A 146 0.20 -14.39 -0.88
CA ILE A 146 0.89 -15.01 0.25
C ILE A 146 0.82 -16.56 0.22
N PRO A 147 -0.34 -17.22 0.08
CA PRO A 147 -0.40 -18.67 0.19
C PRO A 147 0.11 -19.41 -1.07
N HIS A 148 0.60 -18.73 -2.11
CA HIS A 148 0.97 -19.38 -3.36
C HIS A 148 2.20 -20.29 -3.23
N SER A 149 3.37 -19.69 -3.10
CA SER A 149 4.67 -20.33 -2.92
C SER A 149 5.62 -19.31 -2.31
N HIS A 150 6.70 -19.79 -1.71
CA HIS A 150 7.73 -18.94 -1.13
C HIS A 150 8.23 -17.85 -2.10
N ASP A 151 8.53 -18.22 -3.35
CA ASP A 151 9.11 -17.30 -4.34
C ASP A 151 8.08 -16.26 -4.81
N THR A 152 6.84 -16.69 -5.05
CA THR A 152 5.75 -15.78 -5.41
C THR A 152 5.45 -14.81 -4.27
N MET A 153 5.30 -15.30 -3.04
CA MET A 153 5.10 -14.46 -1.86
C MET A 153 6.23 -13.42 -1.74
N THR A 154 7.48 -13.85 -1.87
CA THR A 154 8.66 -12.97 -1.77
C THR A 154 8.66 -11.90 -2.87
N ALA A 155 8.38 -12.29 -4.12
CA ALA A 155 8.32 -11.34 -5.24
C ALA A 155 7.25 -10.26 -5.02
N PHE A 156 6.03 -10.65 -4.63
CA PHE A 156 4.97 -9.68 -4.37
C PHE A 156 5.20 -8.85 -3.09
N CYS A 157 5.86 -9.41 -2.07
CA CYS A 157 6.28 -8.65 -0.87
C CYS A 157 7.22 -7.49 -1.25
N LYS A 158 8.19 -7.76 -2.13
CA LYS A 158 9.10 -6.72 -2.64
C LYS A 158 8.36 -5.62 -3.42
N ILE A 159 7.37 -6.00 -4.21
CA ILE A 159 6.53 -5.05 -4.96
C ILE A 159 5.70 -4.19 -4.00
N ASP A 160 5.16 -4.78 -2.93
CA ASP A 160 4.43 -4.03 -1.88
C ASP A 160 5.33 -2.98 -1.22
N TYR A 161 6.55 -3.36 -0.82
CA TYR A 161 7.53 -2.41 -0.28
C TYR A 161 7.95 -1.31 -1.27
N ALA A 162 8.11 -1.65 -2.55
CA ALA A 162 8.33 -0.65 -3.59
C ALA A 162 7.12 0.29 -3.73
N GLY A 163 5.90 -0.21 -3.51
CA GLY A 163 4.66 0.57 -3.47
C GLY A 163 4.67 1.63 -2.38
N ILE A 164 5.09 1.28 -1.15
CA ILE A 164 5.22 2.23 -0.03
C ILE A 164 6.21 3.35 -0.39
N ALA A 165 7.36 3.00 -0.97
CA ALA A 165 8.36 3.99 -1.39
C ALA A 165 7.83 4.91 -2.50
N LEU A 166 7.13 4.35 -3.50
CA LEU A 166 6.53 5.13 -4.58
C LEU A 166 5.42 6.06 -4.06
N MET A 167 4.57 5.59 -3.14
CA MET A 167 3.55 6.39 -2.47
C MET A 167 4.15 7.58 -1.72
N ASN A 168 5.28 7.37 -1.03
CA ASN A 168 6.00 8.48 -0.41
C ASN A 168 6.43 9.50 -1.46
N ILE A 169 7.16 9.09 -2.51
CA ILE A 169 7.58 10.02 -3.58
C ILE A 169 6.38 10.81 -4.11
N GLY A 170 5.33 10.13 -4.55
CA GLY A 170 4.13 10.78 -5.10
C GLY A 170 3.40 11.64 -4.08
N GLY A 171 3.44 11.33 -2.78
CA GLY A 171 2.90 12.16 -1.71
C GLY A 171 3.70 13.45 -1.49
N PHE A 172 5.01 13.45 -1.74
CA PHE A 172 5.86 14.62 -1.59
C PHE A 172 5.81 15.57 -2.78
N VAL A 173 5.64 15.05 -4.01
CA VAL A 173 5.74 15.88 -5.24
C VAL A 173 4.73 17.04 -5.25
N PRO A 174 3.40 16.84 -5.03
CA PRO A 174 2.45 17.94 -5.10
C PRO A 174 2.61 18.99 -3.99
N PRO A 175 2.80 18.65 -2.69
CA PRO A 175 3.06 19.66 -1.68
C PRO A 175 4.32 20.49 -1.96
N ILE A 176 5.43 19.86 -2.38
CA ILE A 176 6.64 20.61 -2.76
C ILE A 176 6.35 21.52 -3.95
N TYR A 177 5.63 21.02 -4.96
CA TYR A 177 5.28 21.78 -6.15
C TYR A 177 4.46 23.04 -5.81
N PHE A 178 3.34 22.88 -5.10
CA PHE A 178 2.43 24.00 -4.81
C PHE A 178 2.97 24.96 -3.74
N LEU A 179 3.60 24.45 -2.67
CA LEU A 179 4.10 25.31 -1.60
C LEU A 179 5.32 26.13 -2.02
N PHE A 180 6.23 25.55 -2.81
CA PHE A 180 7.47 26.22 -3.24
C PHE A 180 7.38 26.72 -4.68
N HIS A 181 6.18 26.90 -5.23
CA HIS A 181 5.97 27.31 -6.62
C HIS A 181 6.72 28.61 -6.99
N LYS A 182 6.80 29.58 -6.07
CA LYS A 182 7.55 30.84 -6.25
C LYS A 182 9.09 30.67 -6.22
N TYR A 183 9.59 29.54 -5.73
CA TYR A 183 11.01 29.30 -5.48
C TYR A 183 11.49 28.08 -6.25
N THR A 184 11.58 28.22 -7.58
CA THR A 184 11.86 27.12 -8.53
C THR A 184 13.16 26.36 -8.21
N ILE A 185 14.20 27.05 -7.75
CA ILE A 185 15.47 26.42 -7.35
C ILE A 185 15.28 25.54 -6.11
N ILE A 186 14.57 26.04 -5.09
CA ILE A 186 14.30 25.30 -3.85
C ILE A 186 13.43 24.08 -4.16
N GLN A 187 12.38 24.29 -4.96
CA GLN A 187 11.49 23.23 -5.43
C GLN A 187 12.28 22.13 -6.17
N PHE A 188 13.15 22.49 -7.12
CA PHE A 188 14.00 21.55 -7.86
C PHE A 188 14.89 20.71 -6.93
N TRP A 189 15.54 21.34 -5.95
CA TRP A 189 16.39 20.61 -5.00
C TRP A 189 15.58 19.61 -4.16
N TYR A 190 14.44 20.02 -3.63
CA TYR A 190 13.60 19.12 -2.83
C TYR A 190 13.03 17.96 -3.65
N LEU A 191 12.57 18.22 -4.87
CA LEU A 191 12.11 17.18 -5.79
C LEU A 191 13.25 16.21 -6.16
N SER A 192 14.45 16.73 -6.43
CA SER A 192 15.61 15.89 -6.76
C SER A 192 16.01 14.99 -5.60
N ILE A 193 16.00 15.51 -4.36
CA ILE A 193 16.33 14.75 -3.16
C ILE A 193 15.29 13.65 -2.91
N ILE A 194 13.99 13.96 -2.97
CA ILE A 194 12.95 12.94 -2.69
C ILE A 194 12.92 11.85 -3.76
N ILE A 195 13.11 12.20 -5.04
CA ILE A 195 13.19 11.21 -6.12
C ILE A 195 14.43 10.31 -5.93
N SER A 196 15.57 10.89 -5.52
CA SER A 196 16.79 10.13 -5.28
C SER A 196 16.66 9.18 -4.09
N LEU A 197 16.17 9.66 -2.95
CA LEU A 197 15.92 8.85 -1.75
C LEU A 197 14.89 7.75 -2.03
N GLY A 198 13.79 8.09 -2.69
CA GLY A 198 12.75 7.13 -3.02
C GLY A 198 13.20 6.08 -4.03
N SER A 199 14.00 6.46 -5.03
CA SER A 199 14.61 5.52 -5.97
C SER A 199 15.57 4.56 -5.26
N ALA A 200 16.35 5.06 -4.29
CA ALA A 200 17.17 4.21 -3.44
C ALA A 200 16.33 3.23 -2.60
N CYS A 201 15.22 3.68 -1.99
CA CYS A 201 14.29 2.80 -1.28
C CYS A 201 13.75 1.68 -2.19
N ILE A 202 13.31 2.02 -3.42
CA ILE A 202 12.78 1.06 -4.39
C ILE A 202 13.86 0.05 -4.77
N TYR A 203 15.06 0.52 -5.12
CA TYR A 203 16.18 -0.35 -5.48
C TYR A 203 16.54 -1.34 -4.35
N LEU A 204 16.64 -0.84 -3.11
CA LEU A 204 16.93 -1.67 -1.94
C LEU A 204 15.80 -2.68 -1.65
N SER A 205 14.55 -2.30 -1.88
CA SER A 205 13.38 -3.17 -1.66
C SER A 205 13.29 -4.30 -2.70
N LEU A 206 13.69 -4.05 -3.94
CA LEU A 206 13.62 -5.04 -5.02
C LEU A 206 14.85 -5.96 -5.05
N SER A 207 15.99 -5.52 -4.52
CA SER A 207 17.25 -6.27 -4.57
C SER A 207 17.24 -7.54 -3.70
N ASP A 208 17.65 -8.67 -4.27
CA ASP A 208 17.89 -9.91 -3.53
C ASP A 208 19.00 -9.76 -2.49
N LYS A 209 20.14 -9.21 -2.91
CA LYS A 209 21.30 -8.97 -2.04
C LYS A 209 20.92 -8.12 -0.82
N PHE A 210 20.24 -7.00 -1.07
CA PHE A 210 19.86 -6.11 0.03
C PHE A 210 18.65 -6.61 0.82
N SER A 211 18.05 -7.76 0.50
CA SER A 211 16.99 -8.38 1.33
C SER A 211 17.56 -9.22 2.48
N GLU A 212 18.84 -9.57 2.42
CA GLU A 212 19.54 -10.35 3.46
C GLU A 212 19.49 -9.66 4.84
N VAL A 213 19.63 -10.46 5.91
CA VAL A 213 19.50 -10.00 7.30
C VAL A 213 20.55 -8.94 7.64
N GLU A 214 21.76 -9.04 7.08
CA GLU A 214 22.85 -8.08 7.29
C GLU A 214 22.48 -6.65 6.88
N TYR A 215 21.69 -6.49 5.82
CA TYR A 215 21.29 -5.18 5.30
C TYR A 215 20.01 -4.61 5.93
N ARG A 216 19.45 -5.30 6.94
CA ARG A 216 18.24 -4.87 7.65
C ARG A 216 18.36 -3.43 8.22
N PRO A 217 19.47 -3.03 8.87
CA PRO A 217 19.63 -1.66 9.37
C PRO A 217 19.69 -0.63 8.24
N LEU A 218 20.35 -0.95 7.13
CA LEU A 218 20.45 -0.07 5.97
C LEU A 218 19.07 0.21 5.36
N ARG A 219 18.27 -0.84 5.13
CA ARG A 219 16.89 -0.67 4.63
C ARG A 219 16.07 0.22 5.56
N ALA A 220 16.07 -0.10 6.86
CA ALA A 220 15.34 0.70 7.84
C ALA A 220 15.79 2.17 7.87
N ALA A 221 17.10 2.42 7.80
CA ALA A 221 17.65 3.77 7.79
C ALA A 221 17.22 4.58 6.56
N VAL A 222 17.19 3.95 5.37
CA VAL A 222 16.81 4.63 4.12
C VAL A 222 15.30 4.93 4.10
N PHE A 223 14.45 4.00 4.56
CA PHE A 223 13.02 4.27 4.76
C PHE A 223 12.76 5.37 5.80
N LEU A 224 13.48 5.35 6.92
CA LEU A 224 13.38 6.38 7.95
C LEU A 224 13.82 7.75 7.41
N ALA A 225 14.91 7.81 6.65
CA ALA A 225 15.39 9.04 6.03
C ALA A 225 14.36 9.60 5.05
N LEU A 226 13.71 8.75 4.25
CA LEU A 226 12.64 9.16 3.33
C LEU A 226 11.47 9.82 4.08
N GLY A 227 11.00 9.22 5.17
CA GLY A 227 9.92 9.77 5.99
C GLY A 227 10.33 11.05 6.74
N CYS A 228 11.48 11.04 7.39
CA CYS A 228 12.00 12.19 8.15
C CYS A 228 12.34 13.39 7.26
N PHE A 229 12.58 13.18 5.96
CA PHE A 229 12.82 14.29 5.04
C PHE A 229 11.65 15.28 5.01
N ALA A 230 10.42 14.86 5.31
CA ALA A 230 9.24 15.73 5.42
C ALA A 230 9.45 16.94 6.34
N PHE A 231 10.19 16.77 7.44
CA PHE A 231 10.41 17.87 8.38
C PHE A 231 11.20 19.04 7.76
N VAL A 232 12.07 18.78 6.79
CA VAL A 232 12.92 19.82 6.17
C VAL A 232 12.10 20.84 5.37
N PRO A 233 11.31 20.47 4.34
CA PRO A 233 10.47 21.43 3.62
C PRO A 233 9.35 22.00 4.50
N ILE A 234 8.83 21.26 5.48
CA ILE A 234 7.83 21.77 6.45
C ILE A 234 8.42 22.95 7.25
N LEU A 235 9.59 22.77 7.85
CA LEU A 235 10.25 23.81 8.64
C LEU A 235 10.69 24.98 7.77
N HIS A 236 11.16 24.73 6.55
CA HIS A 236 11.53 25.79 5.63
C HIS A 236 10.32 26.62 5.17
N TYR A 237 9.20 25.97 4.84
CA TYR A 237 7.98 26.69 4.48
C TYR A 237 7.46 27.54 5.64
N LEU A 238 7.50 26.99 6.86
CA LEU A 238 7.13 27.69 8.08
C LEU A 238 8.00 28.93 8.32
N TYR A 239 9.31 28.83 8.06
CA TYR A 239 10.24 29.95 8.15
C TYR A 239 9.93 31.07 7.13
N LEU A 240 9.57 30.70 5.90
CA LEU A 240 9.32 31.67 4.82
C LEU A 240 7.99 32.42 4.97
N TYR A 241 6.93 31.72 5.38
CA TYR A 241 5.55 32.25 5.33
C TYR A 241 4.83 32.32 6.69
N GLY A 242 5.42 31.75 7.75
CA GLY A 242 4.82 31.71 9.07
C GLY A 242 3.70 30.67 9.23
N VAL A 243 3.25 30.51 10.47
CA VAL A 243 2.24 29.49 10.86
C VAL A 243 0.90 29.72 10.17
N GLU A 244 0.43 30.96 10.16
CA GLU A 244 -0.92 31.31 9.69
C GLU A 244 -1.12 30.91 8.22
N LYS A 245 -0.16 31.29 7.35
CA LYS A 245 -0.22 30.94 5.93
C LYS A 245 -0.14 29.43 5.71
N PHE A 246 0.66 28.73 6.53
CA PHE A 246 0.77 27.28 6.42
C PHE A 246 -0.51 26.56 6.87
N VAL A 247 -1.18 27.04 7.92
CA VAL A 247 -2.48 26.54 8.35
C VAL A 247 -3.51 26.68 7.23
N ILE A 248 -3.56 27.85 6.58
CA ILE A 248 -4.42 28.06 5.40
C ILE A 248 -4.07 27.07 4.28
N ASN A 249 -2.79 26.80 4.07
CA ASN A 249 -2.30 25.84 3.07
C ASN A 249 -2.28 24.37 3.57
N GLY A 250 -3.14 24.02 4.51
CA GLY A 250 -3.41 22.61 4.85
C GLY A 250 -2.43 21.99 5.86
N PHE A 251 -1.69 22.78 6.65
CA PHE A 251 -0.80 22.26 7.70
C PHE A 251 -1.52 21.30 8.67
N LEU A 252 -2.76 21.59 9.04
CA LEU A 252 -3.55 20.72 9.92
C LEU A 252 -3.80 19.34 9.31
N ASN A 253 -4.05 19.27 8.00
CA ASN A 253 -4.19 18.00 7.29
C ASN A 253 -2.88 17.21 7.29
N LEU A 254 -1.74 17.88 7.04
CA LEU A 254 -0.42 17.22 7.11
C LEU A 254 -0.15 16.64 8.50
N MET A 255 -0.42 17.39 9.57
CA MET A 255 -0.24 16.90 10.93
C MET A 255 -1.21 15.77 11.26
N THR A 256 -2.46 15.87 10.81
CA THR A 256 -3.47 14.82 11.00
C THR A 256 -3.04 13.53 10.32
N MET A 257 -2.62 13.60 9.05
CA MET A 257 -2.05 12.45 8.33
C MET A 257 -0.86 11.86 9.09
N PHE A 258 0.11 12.70 9.50
CA PHE A 258 1.30 12.26 10.23
C PHE A 258 0.95 11.47 11.51
N PHE A 259 0.02 11.97 12.33
CA PHE A 259 -0.37 11.26 13.56
C PHE A 259 -1.14 9.97 13.29
N ILE A 260 -1.96 9.92 12.22
CA ILE A 260 -2.67 8.70 11.80
C ILE A 260 -1.66 7.64 11.33
N ASP A 261 -0.67 8.02 10.54
CA ASP A 261 0.36 7.11 10.03
C ASP A 261 1.25 6.60 11.17
N VAL A 262 1.64 7.48 12.11
CA VAL A 262 2.38 7.09 13.31
C VAL A 262 1.58 6.13 14.17
N LEU A 263 0.28 6.38 14.37
CA LEU A 263 -0.60 5.46 15.10
C LEU A 263 -0.64 4.09 14.40
N GLY A 264 -0.84 4.07 13.08
CA GLY A 264 -0.82 2.84 12.30
C GLY A 264 0.49 2.07 12.45
N ALA A 265 1.63 2.76 12.34
CA ALA A 265 2.95 2.17 12.49
C ALA A 265 3.16 1.60 13.91
N ILE A 266 2.70 2.29 14.95
CA ILE A 266 2.75 1.82 16.33
C ILE A 266 1.90 0.55 16.47
N LEU A 267 0.66 0.53 15.97
CA LEU A 267 -0.21 -0.65 16.02
C LEU A 267 0.46 -1.85 15.35
N TYR A 268 0.95 -1.67 14.11
CA TYR A 268 1.65 -2.70 13.33
C TYR A 268 2.88 -3.26 14.07
N VAL A 269 3.78 -2.39 14.55
CA VAL A 269 5.03 -2.83 15.21
C VAL A 269 4.73 -3.50 16.56
N THR A 270 3.74 -2.99 17.30
CA THR A 270 3.38 -3.55 18.61
C THR A 270 2.45 -4.75 18.51
N ARG A 271 1.96 -5.12 17.31
CA ARG A 271 1.02 -6.23 17.10
C ARG A 271 -0.21 -6.14 18.02
N VAL A 272 -0.69 -4.92 18.25
CA VAL A 272 -1.88 -4.64 19.09
C VAL A 272 -3.10 -4.51 18.18
N PRO A 273 -4.23 -5.16 18.52
CA PRO A 273 -4.59 -5.77 19.80
C PRO A 273 -4.30 -7.27 19.96
N GLU A 274 -3.95 -7.99 18.90
CA GLU A 274 -3.84 -9.46 18.91
C GLU A 274 -2.79 -9.99 19.90
N ARG A 275 -1.74 -9.21 20.21
CA ARG A 275 -0.77 -9.51 21.27
C ARG A 275 -1.44 -9.73 22.63
N TYR A 276 -2.47 -8.95 22.95
CA TYR A 276 -3.20 -9.05 24.21
C TYR A 276 -4.34 -10.07 24.16
N PHE A 277 -4.84 -10.38 22.96
CA PHE A 277 -5.95 -11.32 22.76
C PHE A 277 -5.63 -12.37 21.69
N PRO A 278 -4.65 -13.26 21.93
CA PRO A 278 -4.26 -14.27 20.93
C PRO A 278 -5.45 -15.16 20.56
N GLY A 279 -5.64 -15.43 19.26
CA GLY A 279 -6.75 -16.23 18.73
C GLY A 279 -8.11 -15.51 18.64
N LYS A 280 -8.26 -14.32 19.23
CA LYS A 280 -9.55 -13.58 19.20
C LYS A 280 -9.66 -12.58 18.05
N CYS A 281 -8.51 -12.19 17.50
CA CYS A 281 -8.41 -11.24 16.38
C CYS A 281 -8.01 -11.94 15.08
N ASP A 282 -8.24 -13.25 14.96
CA ASP A 282 -7.78 -14.06 13.81
C ASP A 282 -8.30 -13.58 12.46
N TYR A 283 -9.50 -12.98 12.42
CA TYR A 283 -10.13 -12.52 11.17
C TYR A 283 -10.29 -10.99 11.09
N TRP A 284 -10.47 -10.33 12.23
CA TRP A 284 -10.86 -8.92 12.29
C TRP A 284 -10.07 -8.18 13.37
N PHE A 285 -9.82 -6.89 13.11
CA PHE A 285 -9.14 -5.97 14.02
C PHE A 285 -7.71 -6.40 14.39
N GLN A 286 -7.03 -7.07 13.46
CA GLN A 286 -5.59 -7.32 13.57
C GLN A 286 -4.83 -5.99 13.46
N SER A 287 -3.68 -5.89 14.13
CA SER A 287 -2.78 -4.74 13.99
C SER A 287 -2.48 -4.39 12.52
N HIS A 288 -2.25 -5.40 11.68
CA HIS A 288 -1.95 -5.21 10.27
C HIS A 288 -3.15 -4.65 9.50
N GLN A 289 -4.36 -5.12 9.79
CA GLN A 289 -5.59 -4.57 9.21
C GLN A 289 -5.82 -3.13 9.64
N LEU A 290 -5.59 -2.82 10.92
CA LEU A 290 -5.72 -1.46 11.44
C LEU A 290 -4.67 -0.53 10.81
N PHE A 291 -3.45 -1.01 10.60
CA PHE A 291 -2.41 -0.28 9.89
C PHE A 291 -2.82 0.04 8.45
N HIS A 292 -3.35 -0.93 7.70
CA HIS A 292 -3.90 -0.71 6.36
C HIS A 292 -4.97 0.39 6.34
N VAL A 293 -5.89 0.35 7.32
CA VAL A 293 -6.94 1.36 7.46
C VAL A 293 -6.34 2.74 7.77
N CYS A 294 -5.35 2.83 8.66
CA CYS A 294 -4.64 4.09 8.94
C CYS A 294 -3.97 4.66 7.69
N VAL A 295 -3.24 3.85 6.91
CA VAL A 295 -2.58 4.28 5.67
C VAL A 295 -3.60 4.80 4.65
N LEU A 296 -4.74 4.12 4.50
CA LEU A 296 -5.82 4.58 3.62
C LEU A 296 -6.41 5.92 4.08
N ILE A 297 -6.71 6.07 5.37
CA ILE A 297 -7.24 7.34 5.91
C ILE A 297 -6.19 8.45 5.76
N GLY A 298 -4.92 8.17 6.06
CA GLY A 298 -3.81 9.09 5.87
C GLY A 298 -3.73 9.59 4.43
N ALA A 299 -3.79 8.68 3.45
CA ALA A 299 -3.80 9.04 2.04
C ALA A 299 -5.01 9.91 1.64
N ILE A 300 -6.20 9.66 2.21
CA ILE A 300 -7.40 10.50 1.97
C ILE A 300 -7.21 11.90 2.53
N VAL A 301 -6.71 12.03 3.76
CA VAL A 301 -6.42 13.32 4.39
C VAL A 301 -5.33 14.07 3.62
N HIS A 302 -4.33 13.35 3.10
CA HIS A 302 -3.29 13.92 2.26
C HIS A 302 -3.83 14.43 0.91
N ASN A 303 -4.72 13.67 0.27
CA ASN A 303 -5.41 14.10 -0.94
C ASN A 303 -6.17 15.41 -0.72
N GLN A 304 -6.89 15.53 0.41
CA GLN A 304 -7.56 16.78 0.79
C GLN A 304 -6.56 17.93 0.99
N CYS A 305 -5.41 17.65 1.62
CA CYS A 305 -4.33 18.61 1.80
C CYS A 305 -3.82 19.15 0.45
N ILE A 306 -3.53 18.26 -0.49
CA ILE A 306 -3.07 18.62 -1.84
C ILE A 306 -4.09 19.49 -2.56
N ASN A 307 -5.38 19.15 -2.48
CA ASN A 307 -6.44 19.94 -3.12
C ASN A 307 -6.56 21.35 -2.50
N ILE A 308 -6.39 21.48 -1.19
CA ILE A 308 -6.34 22.80 -0.52
C ILE A 308 -5.13 23.60 -1.02
N MET A 309 -3.94 22.99 -1.07
CA MET A 309 -2.73 23.66 -1.56
C MET A 309 -2.86 24.12 -3.01
N ALA A 310 -3.41 23.25 -3.88
CA ALA A 310 -3.68 23.57 -5.27
C ALA A 310 -4.65 24.76 -5.37
N SER A 311 -5.81 24.67 -4.71
CA SER A 311 -6.83 25.74 -4.72
C SER A 311 -6.26 27.09 -4.26
N ASN A 312 -5.54 27.12 -3.14
CA ASN A 312 -4.97 28.35 -2.60
C ASN A 312 -3.86 28.92 -3.49
N CYS A 313 -3.07 28.07 -4.17
CA CYS A 313 -2.07 28.56 -5.12
C CYS A 313 -2.70 29.41 -6.24
N TYR A 314 -3.89 29.04 -6.72
CA TYR A 314 -4.65 29.82 -7.69
C TYR A 314 -5.33 31.04 -7.06
N SER A 315 -5.98 30.88 -5.90
CA SER A 315 -6.66 31.99 -5.20
C SER A 315 -5.70 33.14 -4.82
N ASP A 316 -4.46 32.81 -4.48
CA ASP A 316 -3.40 33.77 -4.15
C ASP A 316 -2.70 34.36 -5.41
N ASN A 317 -3.18 34.03 -6.62
CA ASN A 317 -2.55 34.36 -7.91
C ASN A 317 -1.08 33.89 -8.05
N VAL A 318 -0.66 32.88 -7.27
CA VAL A 318 0.70 32.35 -7.32
C VAL A 318 0.88 31.49 -8.57
N CYS A 319 -0.06 30.59 -8.82
CA CYS A 319 -0.05 29.70 -9.99
C CYS A 319 -0.56 30.40 -11.29
N PHE A 320 -1.17 31.59 -11.20
CA PHE A 320 -1.71 32.32 -12.36
C PHE A 320 -0.65 33.15 -13.12
N LEU A 321 0.42 33.60 -12.43
CA LEU A 321 1.43 34.51 -12.97
C LEU A 321 2.25 33.95 -14.15
N GLN A 322 2.20 32.64 -14.41
CA GLN A 322 2.90 32.01 -15.52
C GLN A 322 2.09 31.97 -16.83
N ILE A 323 0.75 31.95 -16.78
CA ILE A 323 -0.07 32.00 -17.99
C ILE A 323 0.07 33.38 -18.66
N THR A 324 0.06 34.46 -17.87
CA THR A 324 0.27 35.82 -18.40
C THR A 324 1.71 36.08 -18.81
N ALA A 325 2.72 35.52 -18.12
CA ALA A 325 4.13 35.67 -18.51
C ALA A 325 4.49 34.82 -19.75
N GLN A 326 3.91 33.63 -19.93
CA GLN A 326 4.05 32.84 -21.16
C GLN A 326 3.32 33.48 -22.33
N LEU A 327 2.10 34.01 -22.10
CA LEU A 327 1.35 34.74 -23.14
C LEU A 327 2.04 36.05 -23.51
N SER A 328 2.61 36.80 -22.54
CA SER A 328 3.37 38.03 -22.85
C SER A 328 4.66 37.73 -23.61
N ASN A 329 5.38 36.68 -23.27
CA ASN A 329 6.59 36.29 -24.02
C ASN A 329 6.25 35.77 -25.43
N SER A 330 5.10 35.10 -25.60
CA SER A 330 4.63 34.68 -26.93
C SER A 330 4.17 35.84 -27.81
N SER A 331 3.55 36.87 -27.24
CA SER A 331 3.11 38.06 -27.98
C SER A 331 4.25 39.04 -28.29
N ILE A 332 5.28 39.11 -27.44
CA ILE A 332 6.52 39.86 -27.74
C ILE A 332 7.28 39.22 -28.91
N ASN A 333 7.38 37.88 -28.95
CA ASN A 333 8.03 37.17 -30.06
C ASN A 333 7.29 37.26 -31.40
N HIS A 334 6.00 37.63 -31.39
CA HIS A 334 5.21 37.87 -32.61
C HIS A 334 5.25 39.33 -33.10
N LEU A 335 5.88 40.24 -32.36
CA LEU A 335 6.04 41.66 -32.72
C LEU A 335 7.46 42.00 -33.23
N GLU A 336 8.39 41.04 -33.26
CA GLU A 336 9.76 41.20 -33.77
C GLU A 336 10.01 40.58 -35.17
N PHE A 337 8.96 40.36 -35.97
CA PHE A 337 9.10 39.94 -37.37
C PHE A 337 8.39 40.87 -38.36
#